data_AF-A0A0N0GX28-F1
#
_entry.id   AF-A0A0N0GX28-F1
#
_cell.length_a   1.000
_cell.length_b   1.000
_cell.length_c   1.000
_cell.angle_alpha   90.00
_cell.angle_beta   90.00
_cell.angle_gamma   90.00
#
_symmetry.space_group_name_H-M   'P 1'
#
loop_
_entity.id
_entity.type
_entity.pdbx_description
1 polymer ?
#
loop_
_entity_poly.entity_id
_entity_poly.type
_entity_poly.pdbx_seq_one_letter_code
_entity_poly.pdbx_strand_id
1 'polypeptide(L)' 'MTDPDASPTGLLMLAGYGGQVNAVPPEATAVAQRDAVMKAIFLTTWTEESDDAAQLGWIREFYRDVYADLADPPA' A
#
# COMPACT_ATOMS: atom_id res chain seq x y z
N MET A 1 -14.06 -10.74 3.87
CA MET A 1 -13.45 -10.52 2.55
C MET A 1 -14.47 -10.88 1.46
N THR A 2 -15.57 -10.14 1.40
CA THR A 2 -16.57 -10.15 0.32
C THR A 2 -17.24 -8.79 0.40
N ASP A 3 -16.50 -7.78 -0.05
CA ASP A 3 -17.03 -6.44 -0.22
C ASP A 3 -17.73 -6.41 -1.59
N PRO A 4 -19.06 -6.21 -1.66
CA PRO A 4 -19.77 -6.09 -2.93
C PRO A 4 -19.32 -4.87 -3.75
N ASP A 5 -18.65 -3.90 -3.11
CA ASP A 5 -18.11 -2.69 -3.74
C ASP A 5 -16.63 -2.84 -4.11
N ALA A 6 -16.09 -4.06 -4.06
CA ALA A 6 -14.72 -4.35 -4.46
C ALA A 6 -14.46 -3.88 -5.90
N SER A 7 -13.48 -2.99 -6.07
CA SER A 7 -13.11 -2.54 -7.42
C SER A 7 -12.66 -3.73 -8.27
N PRO A 8 -13.27 -3.96 -9.44
CA PRO A 8 -12.92 -5.09 -10.32
C PRO A 8 -11.47 -5.01 -10.85
N THR A 9 -10.85 -3.84 -10.73
CA THR A 9 -9.47 -3.55 -11.14
C THR A 9 -8.53 -3.26 -9.97
N GLY A 10 -9.01 -3.47 -8.73
CA GLY A 10 -8.22 -3.29 -7.53
C GLY A 10 -7.10 -4.33 -7.38
N LEU A 11 -5.90 -3.88 -7.01
CA LEU A 11 -4.70 -4.73 -6.87
C LEU A 11 -3.88 -4.33 -5.65
N LEU A 12 -3.54 -5.33 -4.82
CA LEU A 12 -2.44 -5.26 -3.86
C LEU A 12 -1.26 -6.06 -4.41
N MET A 13 -0.19 -5.38 -4.77
CA MET A 13 1.05 -6.02 -5.22
C MET A 13 2.09 -6.00 -4.08
N LEU A 14 2.62 -7.17 -3.75
CA LEU A 14 3.73 -7.33 -2.82
C LEU A 14 5.01 -7.58 -3.62
N ALA A 15 5.82 -6.54 -3.77
CA ALA A 15 7.10 -6.62 -4.47
C ALA A 15 8.22 -6.98 -3.48
N GLY A 16 8.97 -8.05 -3.76
CA GLY A 16 10.14 -8.41 -2.96
C GLY A 16 11.16 -7.27 -2.90
N TYR A 17 11.73 -7.02 -1.72
CA TYR A 17 12.68 -5.94 -1.47
C TYR A 17 13.76 -6.36 -0.47
N GLY A 18 14.66 -5.44 -0.14
CA GLY A 18 15.77 -5.68 0.78
C GLY A 18 17.02 -6.20 0.06
N GLY A 19 17.59 -7.31 0.55
CA GLY A 19 18.86 -7.84 0.03
C GLY A 19 19.99 -6.80 0.16
N GLN A 20 20.72 -6.55 -0.92
CA GLN A 20 21.82 -5.57 -0.92
C GLN A 20 21.35 -4.12 -0.66
N VAL A 21 20.06 -3.83 -0.83
CA VAL A 21 19.51 -2.52 -0.42
C VAL A 21 19.67 -2.30 1.08
N ASN A 22 19.48 -3.35 1.88
CA ASN A 22 19.51 -3.28 3.35
C ASN A 22 20.94 -3.26 3.92
N ALA A 23 21.95 -3.46 3.07
CA ALA A 23 23.37 -3.40 3.47
C ALA A 23 23.90 -1.95 3.61
N VAL A 24 23.16 -0.96 3.11
CA VAL A 24 23.54 0.46 3.18
C VAL A 24 22.98 1.06 4.48
N PRO A 25 23.79 1.81 5.28
CA PRO A 25 23.29 2.50 6.46
C PRO A 25 22.13 3.47 6.14
N PRO A 26 21.07 3.55 6.97
CA PRO A 26 19.90 4.42 6.75
C PRO A 26 20.24 5.89 6.48
N GLU A 27 21.24 6.42 7.17
CA GLU A 27 21.68 7.81 7.12
C GLU A 27 22.63 8.13 5.95
N ALA A 28 23.12 7.10 5.24
CA ALA A 28 24.07 7.27 4.15
C ALA A 28 23.44 7.80 2.87
N THR A 29 22.10 7.76 2.74
CA THR A 29 21.37 8.33 1.60
C THR A 29 20.07 8.98 2.07
N ALA A 30 19.34 9.60 1.14
CA ALA A 30 17.99 10.11 1.41
C ALA A 30 16.90 9.02 1.55
N VAL A 31 17.27 7.72 1.56
CA VAL A 31 16.34 6.59 1.67
C VAL A 31 16.59 5.86 2.98
N ALA A 32 15.74 6.14 3.97
CA ALA A 32 15.92 5.68 5.35
C ALA A 32 15.50 4.22 5.57
N GLN A 33 14.53 3.70 4.81
CA GLN A 33 14.03 2.33 4.96
C GLN A 33 15.05 1.31 4.43
N ARG A 34 15.86 0.75 5.32
CA ARG A 34 16.96 -0.19 5.03
C ARG A 34 16.80 -1.55 5.72
N ASP A 35 15.63 -1.84 6.25
CA ASP A 35 15.29 -3.12 6.89
C ASP A 35 14.03 -3.78 6.29
N ALA A 36 13.35 -3.09 5.37
CA ALA A 36 12.17 -3.61 4.69
C ALA A 36 12.50 -4.85 3.82
N VAL A 37 11.62 -5.85 3.86
CA VAL A 37 11.72 -7.08 3.05
C VAL A 37 10.80 -7.08 1.82
N MET A 38 9.87 -6.13 1.76
CA MET A 38 8.94 -5.96 0.65
C MET A 38 8.49 -4.52 0.52
N LYS A 39 7.92 -4.19 -0.64
CA LYS A 39 7.11 -3.00 -0.85
C LYS A 39 5.68 -3.43 -1.14
N ALA A 40 4.72 -2.88 -0.41
CA ALA A 40 3.30 -3.02 -0.71
C ALA A 40 2.87 -1.87 -1.63
N ILE A 41 2.24 -2.21 -2.75
CA ILE A 41 1.72 -1.25 -3.74
C ILE A 41 0.21 -1.49 -3.84
N PHE A 42 -0.54 -0.48 -3.44
CA PHE A 42 -2.00 -0.43 -3.57
C PHE A 42 -2.31 0.31 -4.86
N LEU A 43 -3.05 -0.33 -5.75
CA LEU A 43 -3.35 0.19 -7.07
C LEU A 43 -4.83 -0.03 -7.37
N THR A 44 -5.44 0.95 -8.02
CA THR A 44 -6.70 0.78 -8.74
C THR A 44 -6.60 1.57 -10.04
N THR A 45 -7.28 1.11 -11.09
CA THR A 45 -7.23 1.71 -12.42
C THR A 45 -8.63 1.80 -13.01
N TRP A 46 -8.92 2.90 -13.69
CA TRP A 46 -10.19 3.14 -14.35
C TRP A 46 -9.98 4.08 -15.55
N THR A 47 -10.98 4.19 -16.41
CA THR A 47 -10.89 4.97 -17.66
C THR A 47 -11.78 6.20 -17.64
N GLU A 48 -12.98 6.09 -17.08
CA GLU A 48 -13.97 7.16 -17.09
C GLU A 48 -13.78 8.08 -15.88
N GLU A 49 -13.72 9.39 -16.10
CA GLU A 49 -13.62 10.40 -15.03
C GLU A 49 -14.78 10.31 -14.02
N SER A 50 -15.96 9.82 -14.46
CA SER A 50 -17.11 9.58 -13.59
C SER A 50 -16.84 8.57 -12.48
N ASP A 51 -15.85 7.70 -12.64
CA ASP A 51 -15.52 6.64 -11.68
C ASP A 51 -14.51 7.10 -10.62
N ASP A 52 -13.91 8.29 -10.77
CA ASP A 52 -12.87 8.84 -9.89
C ASP A 52 -13.25 8.72 -8.40
N ALA A 53 -14.45 9.20 -8.06
CA ALA A 53 -14.89 9.25 -6.67
C ALA A 53 -15.05 7.84 -6.07
N ALA A 54 -15.62 6.90 -6.84
CA ALA A 54 -15.81 5.53 -6.39
C ALA A 54 -14.48 4.80 -6.21
N GLN A 55 -13.58 4.92 -7.20
CA GLN A 55 -12.29 4.23 -7.20
C GLN A 55 -11.34 4.77 -6.12
N LEU A 56 -11.29 6.10 -5.95
CA LEU A 56 -10.51 6.74 -4.89
C LEU A 56 -11.09 6.45 -3.50
N GLY A 57 -12.42 6.37 -3.36
CA GLY A 57 -13.07 5.98 -2.11
C GLY A 57 -12.64 4.57 -1.71
N TRP A 58 -12.85 3.62 -2.61
CA TRP A 58 -12.52 2.21 -2.39
C TRP A 58 -11.06 1.98 -1.98
N ILE A 59 -10.08 2.53 -2.73
CA ILE A 59 -8.66 2.27 -2.43
C ILE A 59 -8.21 2.89 -1.10
N ARG A 60 -8.80 4.02 -0.69
CA ARG A 60 -8.51 4.67 0.59
C ARG A 60 -9.08 3.91 1.77
N GLU A 61 -10.27 3.35 1.62
CA GLU A 61 -10.90 2.49 2.63
C GLU A 61 -10.12 1.18 2.76
N PHE A 62 -9.84 0.52 1.64
CA PHE A 62 -9.03 -0.70 1.63
C PHE A 62 -7.65 -0.52 2.27
N TYR A 63 -6.93 0.57 1.95
CA TYR A 63 -5.64 0.89 2.58
C TYR A 63 -5.79 1.07 4.10
N ARG A 64 -6.82 1.79 4.54
CA ARG A 64 -7.08 2.05 5.96
C ARG A 64 -7.37 0.75 6.70
N ASP A 65 -8.19 -0.12 6.13
CA ASP A 65 -8.57 -1.39 6.73
C ASP A 65 -7.37 -2.32 6.87
N VAL A 66 -6.48 -2.37 5.87
CA VAL A 66 -5.24 -3.17 5.95
C VAL A 66 -4.32 -2.72 7.08
N TYR A 67 -4.32 -1.43 7.40
CA TYR A 67 -3.48 -0.86 8.45
C TYR A 67 -4.25 -0.41 9.70
N ALA A 68 -5.49 -0.87 9.88
CA ALA A 68 -6.37 -0.44 10.97
C ALA A 68 -5.73 -0.66 12.35
N ASP A 69 -5.09 -1.82 12.54
CA ASP A 69 -4.48 -2.19 13.82
C ASP A 69 -3.16 -1.44 14.12
N LEU A 70 -2.54 -0.80 13.11
CA LEU A 70 -1.33 0.02 13.32
C LEU A 70 -1.68 1.44 13.79
N ALA A 71 -2.94 1.85 13.71
CA ALA A 71 -3.38 3.16 14.16
C ALA A 71 -3.47 3.27 15.69
N ASP A 72 -3.59 2.13 16.40
CA ASP A 72 -3.54 2.05 17.87
C ASP A 72 -2.18 1.48 18.31
N PRO A 73 -1.16 2.31 18.61
CA PRO A 73 0.05 1.80 19.24
C PRO A 73 -0.29 1.19 20.61
N PRO A 74 0.32 0.06 21.01
CA PRO A 74 0.19 -0.41 22.40
C PRO A 74 0.67 0.68 23.36
N ALA A 75 -0.13 0.91 24.42
CA ALA A 75 0.13 1.87 25.48
C ALA A 75 1.48 1.65 26.21
#